data_AF-A0AAV4DVM5-F1
#
_entry.id   AF-A0AAV4DVM5-F1
#
_cell.length_a   1.000
_cell.length_b   1.000
_cell.length_c   1.000
_cell.angle_alpha   90.00
_cell.angle_beta   90.00
_cell.angle_gamma   90.00
#
_symmetry.space_group_name_H-M   'P 1'
#
loop_
_entity.id
_entity.type
_entity.pdbx_description
1 polymer ?
#
loop_
_entity_poly.entity_id
_entity_poly.type
_entity_poly.pdbx_seq_one_letter_code
_entity_poly.pdbx_strand_id
1 'polypeptide(L)'
;MFYSITVCSKGTYGLTCARKCSSHCSGPTKNCNPFNGKCEHGCDVGYQPPLCDRVCSIGKYGHDCKQSCSSHCSGPNKHCHPSNGTCQQGCDVGYQPPLCDKVCSKGTYGFQCERNCSSHCSGPFKDCNPFDGKCQRGCDVGYQPPLCNRVCSNGTHGFACARKCSSHCSGPFKNCNPFDGKCEHGCDVGYQPPLCDRVCSMGTYGFACERKCSSHCSGPLKNCNPFDGKCEHGCDLGYQPPLCAQVCSMGTYGFACERKCSSHCSGPLKNCNPFDGKCKHGCDLGYQPPLCSQGEDDE
;
A
#
# COMPACT_ATOMS: atom_id res chain seq x y z
N MET A 1 -1.25 -47.92 80.13
CA MET A 1 -2.47 -47.39 79.50
C MET A 1 -2.50 -47.87 78.06
N PHE A 2 -3.36 -48.82 77.74
CA PHE A 2 -3.59 -49.26 76.36
C PHE A 2 -4.69 -48.36 75.78
N TYR A 3 -4.36 -47.46 74.86
CA TYR A 3 -5.38 -46.75 74.09
C TYR A 3 -5.95 -47.74 73.08
N SER A 4 -7.22 -48.12 73.27
CA SER A 4 -7.95 -48.87 72.25
C SER A 4 -8.19 -47.94 71.07
N ILE A 5 -7.50 -48.17 69.97
CA ILE A 5 -7.70 -47.42 68.73
C ILE A 5 -8.99 -47.94 68.10
N THR A 6 -10.10 -47.23 68.31
CA THR A 6 -11.36 -47.52 67.61
C THR A 6 -11.16 -47.23 66.12
N VAL A 7 -11.18 -48.27 65.29
CA VAL A 7 -11.16 -48.11 63.83
C VAL A 7 -12.52 -47.59 63.40
N CYS A 8 -12.55 -46.38 62.81
CA CYS A 8 -13.79 -45.78 62.33
C CYS A 8 -14.44 -46.58 61.20
N SER A 9 -15.77 -46.53 61.12
CA SER A 9 -16.53 -47.11 60.02
C SER A 9 -16.24 -46.38 58.71
N LYS A 10 -16.42 -47.06 57.57
CA LYS A 10 -16.21 -46.49 56.22
C LYS A 10 -16.94 -45.15 56.08
N GLY A 11 -16.22 -44.13 55.59
CA GLY A 11 -16.76 -42.79 55.41
C GLY A 11 -16.56 -41.85 56.61
N THR A 12 -15.92 -42.29 57.70
CA THR A 12 -15.58 -41.43 58.86
C THR A 12 -14.12 -41.62 59.30
N TYR A 13 -13.55 -40.59 59.94
CA TYR A 13 -12.17 -40.60 60.42
C TYR A 13 -11.96 -39.75 61.69
N GLY A 14 -10.78 -39.94 62.31
CA GLY A 14 -10.31 -39.18 63.48
C GLY A 14 -10.55 -39.91 64.81
N LEU A 15 -10.02 -39.36 65.90
CA LEU A 15 -9.97 -40.02 67.22
C LEU A 15 -11.34 -40.40 67.79
N THR A 16 -12.41 -39.69 67.40
CA THR A 16 -13.79 -39.92 67.85
C THR A 16 -14.72 -40.35 66.71
N CYS A 17 -14.20 -40.58 65.50
CA CYS A 17 -14.99 -40.87 64.29
C CYS A 17 -16.07 -39.83 63.93
N ALA A 18 -15.94 -38.59 64.44
CA ALA A 18 -16.92 -37.53 64.19
C ALA A 18 -16.74 -36.83 62.83
N ARG A 19 -15.58 -36.98 62.18
CA ARG A 19 -15.29 -36.33 60.88
C ARG A 19 -15.67 -37.25 59.73
N LYS A 20 -16.35 -36.73 58.72
CA LYS A 20 -16.72 -37.50 57.51
C LYS A 20 -15.63 -37.39 56.45
N CYS A 21 -15.37 -38.48 55.73
CA CYS A 21 -14.54 -38.44 54.53
C CYS A 21 -15.11 -37.46 53.51
N SER A 22 -14.24 -36.82 52.74
CA SER A 22 -14.64 -35.87 51.71
C SER A 22 -15.49 -36.54 50.62
N SER A 23 -16.53 -35.85 50.15
CA SER A 23 -17.26 -36.26 48.95
C SER A 23 -16.39 -36.25 47.70
N HIS A 24 -15.24 -35.57 47.75
CA HIS A 24 -14.29 -35.41 46.65
C HIS A 24 -13.10 -36.36 46.73
N CYS A 25 -13.13 -37.40 47.58
CA CYS A 25 -12.17 -38.50 47.45
C CYS A 25 -12.33 -39.17 46.08
N SER A 26 -11.24 -39.55 45.41
CA SER A 26 -11.33 -40.30 44.15
C SER A 26 -11.78 -41.75 44.39
N GLY A 27 -12.27 -42.40 43.33
CA GLY A 27 -12.69 -43.80 43.35
C GLY A 27 -14.17 -44.04 43.70
N PRO A 28 -14.65 -45.28 43.55
CA PRO A 28 -16.08 -45.61 43.61
C PRO A 28 -16.69 -45.52 45.01
N THR A 29 -15.88 -45.73 46.06
CA THR A 29 -16.36 -45.78 47.45
C THR A 29 -16.15 -44.48 48.23
N LYS A 30 -15.44 -43.50 47.66
CA LYS A 30 -15.12 -42.20 48.31
C LYS A 30 -14.50 -42.37 49.72
N ASN A 31 -13.73 -43.44 49.92
CA ASN A 31 -13.14 -43.77 51.21
C ASN A 31 -11.90 -42.91 51.53
N CYS A 32 -11.66 -42.74 52.83
CA CYS A 32 -10.48 -42.11 53.36
C CYS A 32 -9.90 -42.92 54.52
N ASN A 33 -8.62 -42.73 54.79
CA ASN A 33 -7.93 -43.37 55.88
C ASN A 33 -8.62 -43.03 57.23
N PRO A 34 -9.00 -44.02 58.04
CA PRO A 34 -9.81 -43.81 59.24
C PRO A 34 -9.08 -43.02 60.35
N PHE A 35 -7.75 -42.89 60.29
CA PHE A 35 -6.96 -42.16 61.29
C PHE A 35 -6.75 -40.69 60.92
N ASN A 36 -6.31 -40.43 59.68
CA ASN A 36 -5.88 -39.10 59.27
C ASN A 36 -6.79 -38.44 58.21
N GLY A 37 -7.79 -39.15 57.69
CA GLY A 37 -8.74 -38.64 56.71
C GLY A 37 -8.21 -38.51 55.29
N LYS A 38 -6.97 -38.97 55.02
CA LYS A 38 -6.38 -38.94 53.66
C LYS A 38 -7.16 -39.86 52.73
N CYS A 39 -7.65 -39.33 51.61
CA CYS A 39 -8.35 -40.15 50.61
C CYS A 39 -7.42 -41.22 50.03
N GLU A 40 -7.91 -42.46 49.98
CA GLU A 40 -7.09 -43.64 49.63
C GLU A 40 -6.63 -43.62 48.16
N HIS A 41 -7.49 -43.10 47.27
CA HIS A 41 -7.25 -43.03 45.84
C HIS A 41 -6.94 -41.60 45.34
N GLY A 42 -6.56 -40.69 46.23
CA GLY A 42 -6.36 -39.27 45.89
C GLY A 42 -7.67 -38.50 45.81
N CYS A 43 -7.66 -37.37 45.11
CA CYS A 43 -8.81 -36.46 45.02
C CYS A 43 -9.44 -36.43 43.63
N ASP A 44 -10.75 -36.17 43.59
CA ASP A 44 -11.45 -35.82 42.36
C ASP A 44 -10.79 -34.59 41.70
N VAL A 45 -10.95 -34.49 40.38
CA VAL A 45 -10.32 -33.44 39.58
C VAL A 45 -10.71 -32.04 40.08
N GLY A 46 -9.71 -31.22 40.40
CA GLY A 46 -9.89 -29.86 40.94
C GLY A 46 -9.89 -29.74 42.46
N TYR A 47 -9.65 -30.83 43.19
CA TYR A 47 -9.52 -30.84 44.65
C TYR A 47 -8.11 -31.21 45.09
N GLN A 48 -7.65 -30.58 46.18
CA GLN A 48 -6.26 -30.74 46.65
C GLN A 48 -6.13 -31.83 47.72
N PRO A 49 -5.12 -32.71 47.61
CA PRO A 49 -4.79 -33.68 48.65
C PRO A 49 -4.28 -32.97 49.92
N PRO A 50 -4.27 -33.65 51.08
CA PRO A 50 -4.61 -35.07 51.27
C PRO A 50 -6.09 -35.34 51.56
N LEU A 51 -6.87 -34.34 52.00
CA LEU A 51 -8.25 -34.53 52.44
C LEU A 51 -9.29 -34.30 51.34
N CYS A 52 -8.94 -33.64 50.23
CA CYS A 52 -9.88 -33.29 49.15
C CYS A 52 -11.02 -32.34 49.55
N ASP A 53 -10.94 -31.71 50.71
CA ASP A 53 -11.97 -30.77 51.22
C ASP A 53 -11.84 -29.35 50.66
N ARG A 54 -10.82 -29.10 49.85
CA ARG A 54 -10.53 -27.78 49.29
C ARG A 54 -10.28 -27.92 47.79
N VAL A 55 -10.78 -26.95 47.03
CA VAL A 55 -10.41 -26.81 45.62
C VAL A 55 -8.91 -26.51 45.48
N CYS A 56 -8.36 -26.73 44.29
CA CYS A 56 -6.98 -26.38 44.00
C CYS A 56 -6.67 -24.94 44.38
N SER A 57 -5.48 -24.74 44.95
CA SER A 57 -4.95 -23.41 45.23
C SER A 57 -4.81 -22.60 43.93
N ILE A 58 -4.87 -21.27 44.03
CA ILE A 58 -4.76 -20.36 42.88
C ILE A 58 -3.49 -20.70 42.08
N GLY A 59 -3.63 -20.79 40.75
CA GLY A 59 -2.53 -21.15 39.85
C GLY A 59 -2.33 -22.66 39.65
N LYS A 60 -3.15 -23.52 40.26
CA LYS A 60 -3.12 -24.98 40.08
C LYS A 60 -4.46 -25.55 39.62
N TYR A 61 -4.41 -26.63 38.85
CA TYR A 61 -5.60 -27.34 38.38
C TYR A 61 -5.35 -28.84 38.14
N GLY A 62 -6.40 -29.58 37.80
CA GLY A 62 -6.35 -30.99 37.39
C GLY A 62 -6.39 -31.98 38.55
N HIS A 63 -6.04 -33.24 38.27
CA HIS A 63 -5.99 -34.29 39.29
C HIS A 63 -4.89 -34.03 40.31
N ASP A 64 -5.23 -34.12 41.60
CA ASP A 64 -4.37 -33.75 42.73
C ASP A 64 -3.73 -32.34 42.62
N CYS A 65 -4.28 -31.43 41.81
CA CYS A 65 -3.73 -30.09 41.57
C CYS A 65 -2.27 -30.06 41.08
N LYS A 66 -1.86 -31.07 40.29
CA LYS A 66 -0.48 -31.20 39.79
C LYS A 66 -0.18 -30.29 38.61
N GLN A 67 -1.19 -29.82 37.88
CA GLN A 67 -1.02 -28.93 36.72
C GLN A 67 -1.04 -27.47 37.18
N SER A 68 -0.36 -26.59 36.43
CA SER A 68 -0.29 -25.16 36.75
C SER A 68 -1.01 -24.36 35.69
N CYS A 69 -1.80 -23.36 36.09
CA CYS A 69 -2.45 -22.44 35.16
C CYS A 69 -1.41 -21.77 34.26
N SER A 70 -1.78 -21.44 33.02
CA SER A 70 -0.93 -20.64 32.14
C SER A 70 -0.59 -19.29 32.77
N SER A 71 0.67 -18.85 32.60
CA SER A 71 1.09 -17.48 32.91
C SER A 71 0.38 -16.43 32.05
N HIS A 72 -0.29 -16.86 30.99
CA HIS A 72 -1.00 -16.02 30.02
C HIS A 72 -2.52 -16.05 30.18
N CYS A 73 -3.05 -16.55 31.29
CA CYS A 73 -4.43 -16.25 31.66
C CYS A 73 -4.59 -14.74 31.87
N SER A 74 -5.68 -14.14 31.39
CA SER A 74 -5.99 -12.73 31.65
C SER A 74 -6.41 -12.52 33.11
N GLY A 75 -6.29 -11.28 33.59
CA GLY A 75 -6.75 -10.86 34.91
C GLY A 75 -5.75 -11.06 36.07
N PRO A 76 -6.12 -10.66 37.29
CA PRO A 76 -5.26 -10.74 38.47
C PRO A 76 -5.02 -12.21 38.87
N ASN A 77 -3.79 -12.51 39.34
CA ASN A 77 -3.37 -13.83 39.81
C ASN A 77 -3.43 -14.97 38.77
N LYS A 78 -3.63 -14.66 37.47
CA LYS A 78 -3.59 -15.65 36.37
C LYS A 78 -4.48 -16.87 36.64
N HIS A 79 -5.71 -16.60 37.09
CA HIS A 79 -6.62 -17.64 37.59
C HIS A 79 -7.17 -18.50 36.45
N CYS A 80 -7.21 -19.82 36.68
CA CYS A 80 -7.82 -20.78 35.78
C CYS A 80 -8.75 -21.73 36.54
N HIS A 81 -9.70 -22.34 35.82
CA HIS A 81 -10.68 -23.23 36.39
C HIS A 81 -9.99 -24.48 37.00
N PRO A 82 -10.23 -24.80 38.28
CA PRO A 82 -9.43 -25.78 39.02
C PRO A 82 -9.54 -27.20 38.46
N SER A 83 -10.62 -27.54 37.75
CA SER A 83 -10.77 -28.87 37.17
C SER A 83 -10.12 -29.05 35.79
N ASN A 84 -10.20 -28.08 34.89
CA ASN A 84 -9.83 -28.25 33.47
C ASN A 84 -8.77 -27.25 32.96
N GLY A 85 -8.36 -26.28 33.78
CA GLY A 85 -7.31 -25.32 33.43
C GLY A 85 -7.77 -24.16 32.55
N THR A 86 -9.05 -24.07 32.21
CA THR A 86 -9.58 -22.97 31.38
C THR A 86 -9.39 -21.63 32.08
N CYS A 87 -8.72 -20.68 31.42
CA CYS A 87 -8.58 -19.32 31.92
C CYS A 87 -9.95 -18.62 31.87
N GLN A 88 -10.51 -18.32 33.04
CA GLN A 88 -11.90 -17.86 33.16
C GLN A 88 -12.13 -16.45 32.60
N GLN A 89 -11.08 -15.62 32.59
CA GLN A 89 -11.12 -14.25 32.04
C GLN A 89 -10.53 -14.18 30.62
N GLY A 90 -10.35 -15.34 29.97
CA GLY A 90 -9.68 -15.45 28.68
C GLY A 90 -8.16 -15.39 28.78
N CYS A 91 -7.52 -15.11 27.66
CA CYS A 91 -6.07 -15.09 27.52
C CYS A 91 -5.52 -13.67 27.40
N ASP A 92 -4.25 -13.49 27.75
CA ASP A 92 -3.50 -12.31 27.35
C ASP A 92 -3.49 -12.22 25.80
N VAL A 93 -3.33 -11.00 25.28
CA VAL A 93 -3.32 -10.75 23.83
C VAL A 93 -2.30 -11.64 23.13
N GLY A 94 -2.68 -12.25 22.00
CA GLY A 94 -1.82 -13.13 21.24
C GLY A 94 -1.76 -14.58 21.72
N TYR A 95 -2.52 -14.95 22.76
CA TYR A 95 -2.63 -16.33 23.25
C TYR A 95 -4.01 -16.93 22.97
N GLN A 96 -4.02 -18.23 22.68
CA GLN A 96 -5.18 -18.97 22.23
C GLN A 96 -5.97 -19.55 23.42
N PRO A 97 -7.28 -19.26 23.52
CA PRO A 97 -8.16 -19.91 24.50
C PRO A 97 -8.35 -21.40 24.19
N PRO A 98 -8.76 -22.23 25.18
CA PRO A 98 -9.15 -21.85 26.54
C PRO A 98 -8.01 -21.85 27.58
N LEU A 99 -6.87 -22.49 27.29
CA LEU A 99 -5.78 -22.67 28.27
C LEU A 99 -4.71 -21.59 28.21
N CYS A 100 -4.62 -20.83 27.12
CA CYS A 100 -3.62 -19.78 26.93
C CYS A 100 -2.16 -20.29 26.93
N ASP A 101 -1.95 -21.57 26.62
CA ASP A 101 -0.61 -22.19 26.55
C ASP A 101 0.05 -22.02 25.18
N LYS A 102 -0.74 -21.63 24.18
CA LYS A 102 -0.29 -21.47 22.79
C LYS A 102 -0.50 -20.05 22.34
N VAL A 103 0.45 -19.54 21.56
CA VAL A 103 0.28 -18.30 20.80
C VAL A 103 -0.78 -18.53 19.72
N CYS A 104 -1.44 -17.45 19.27
CA CYS A 104 -2.37 -17.52 18.15
C CYS A 104 -1.80 -18.29 16.97
N SER A 105 -2.67 -19.09 16.35
CA SER A 105 -2.31 -19.84 15.15
C SER A 105 -1.97 -18.88 14.00
N LYS A 106 -1.21 -19.38 13.04
CA LYS A 106 -0.87 -18.61 11.83
C LYS A 106 -2.13 -18.07 11.16
N GLY A 107 -2.09 -16.79 10.78
CA GLY A 107 -3.22 -16.09 10.19
C GLY A 107 -4.17 -15.42 11.18
N THR A 108 -4.02 -15.60 12.50
CA THR A 108 -4.83 -14.88 13.51
C THR A 108 -4.00 -14.14 14.54
N TYR A 109 -4.56 -13.09 15.13
CA TYR A 109 -3.90 -12.24 16.11
C TYR A 109 -4.88 -11.56 17.07
N GLY A 110 -4.34 -10.92 18.11
CA GLY A 110 -5.09 -10.07 19.02
C GLY A 110 -5.69 -10.81 20.21
N PHE A 111 -6.64 -10.17 20.88
CA PHE A 111 -7.36 -10.76 22.01
C PHE A 111 -8.15 -11.98 21.54
N GLN A 112 -7.96 -13.10 22.24
CA GLN A 112 -8.59 -14.40 21.92
C GLN A 112 -8.36 -14.91 20.49
N CYS A 113 -7.38 -14.36 19.76
CA CYS A 113 -7.08 -14.71 18.37
C CYS A 113 -8.26 -14.53 17.40
N GLU A 114 -9.16 -13.57 17.68
CA GLU A 114 -10.39 -13.34 16.89
C GLU A 114 -10.15 -12.50 15.63
N ARG A 115 -8.98 -11.86 15.50
CA ARG A 115 -8.66 -11.03 14.33
C ARG A 115 -7.85 -11.83 13.33
N ASN A 116 -8.18 -11.67 12.04
CA ASN A 116 -7.42 -12.29 10.95
C ASN A 116 -6.33 -11.35 10.44
N CYS A 117 -5.15 -11.91 10.16
CA CYS A 117 -4.10 -11.21 9.42
C CYS A 117 -4.63 -10.72 8.06
N SER A 118 -4.09 -9.60 7.57
CA SER A 118 -4.46 -9.12 6.23
C SER A 118 -4.01 -10.12 5.16
N SER A 119 -4.89 -10.38 4.19
CA SER A 119 -4.55 -11.11 2.96
C SER A 119 -3.47 -10.42 2.11
N HIS A 120 -3.16 -9.15 2.42
CA HIS A 120 -2.15 -8.34 1.76
C HIS A 120 -0.84 -8.21 2.56
N CYS A 121 -0.65 -8.99 3.63
CA CYS A 121 0.68 -9.21 4.19
C CYS A 121 1.59 -9.84 3.11
N SER A 122 2.85 -9.41 3.00
CA SER A 122 3.76 -10.00 2.02
C SER A 122 4.24 -11.41 2.39
N GLY A 123 4.54 -12.21 1.36
CA GLY A 123 5.03 -13.59 1.50
C GLY A 123 3.94 -14.65 1.30
N PRO A 124 4.33 -15.94 1.28
CA PRO A 124 3.46 -17.03 0.86
C PRO A 124 2.36 -17.37 1.86
N PHE A 125 2.58 -17.11 3.16
CA PHE A 125 1.66 -17.53 4.22
C PHE A 125 0.72 -16.42 4.70
N LYS A 126 0.91 -15.17 4.22
CA LYS A 126 0.12 -14.00 4.65
C LYS A 126 0.06 -13.82 6.18
N ASP A 127 1.12 -14.26 6.86
CA ASP A 127 1.23 -14.25 8.32
C ASP A 127 1.47 -12.82 8.84
N CYS A 128 0.97 -12.58 10.05
CA CYS A 128 1.19 -11.37 10.81
C CYS A 128 1.61 -11.70 12.25
N ASN A 129 2.13 -10.71 12.96
CA ASN A 129 2.49 -10.85 14.35
C ASN A 129 1.21 -11.13 15.19
N PRO A 130 1.19 -12.23 15.96
CA PRO A 130 0.00 -12.67 16.71
C PRO A 130 -0.43 -11.70 17.82
N PHE A 131 0.45 -10.78 18.26
CA PHE A 131 0.17 -9.83 19.32
C PHE A 131 -0.47 -8.54 18.80
N ASP A 132 0.05 -7.97 17.71
CA ASP A 132 -0.33 -6.63 17.22
C ASP A 132 -0.90 -6.63 15.78
N GLY A 133 -0.85 -7.76 15.07
CA GLY A 133 -1.34 -7.91 13.71
C GLY A 133 -0.40 -7.35 12.64
N LYS A 134 0.80 -6.88 13.00
CA LYS A 134 1.75 -6.30 12.05
C LYS A 134 2.27 -7.36 11.09
N CYS A 135 2.17 -7.09 9.78
CA CYS A 135 2.76 -7.95 8.76
C CYS A 135 4.29 -7.80 8.83
N GLN A 136 4.98 -8.84 9.31
CA GLN A 136 6.42 -8.79 9.59
C GLN A 136 7.27 -8.62 8.33
N ARG A 137 6.77 -9.11 7.19
CA ARG A 137 7.44 -8.99 5.87
C ARG A 137 7.01 -7.75 5.08
N GLY A 138 6.23 -6.86 5.69
CA GLY A 138 5.63 -5.72 5.01
C GLY A 138 4.34 -6.08 4.27
N CYS A 139 3.94 -5.18 3.37
CA CYS A 139 2.69 -5.25 2.63
C CYS A 139 2.94 -5.50 1.15
N ASP A 140 1.99 -6.17 0.51
CA ASP A 140 1.92 -6.21 -0.94
C ASP A 140 1.86 -4.78 -1.51
N VAL A 141 2.33 -4.63 -2.75
CA VAL A 141 2.39 -3.34 -3.44
C VAL A 141 1.01 -2.65 -3.40
N GLY A 142 0.99 -1.35 -3.11
CA GLY A 142 -0.25 -0.57 -3.03
C GLY A 142 -0.97 -0.65 -1.68
N TYR A 143 -0.42 -1.35 -0.67
CA TYR A 143 -0.99 -1.41 0.67
C TYR A 143 -0.12 -0.73 1.74
N GLN A 144 -0.79 -0.17 2.74
CA GLN A 144 -0.18 0.61 3.81
C GLN A 144 0.29 -0.28 4.97
N PRO A 145 1.57 -0.16 5.38
CA PRO A 145 2.02 -0.76 6.63
C PRO A 145 1.38 -0.05 7.84
N PRO A 146 1.34 -0.68 9.03
CA PRO A 146 1.90 -2.00 9.34
C PRO A 146 0.94 -3.19 9.16
N LEU A 147 -0.36 -2.96 9.02
CA LEU A 147 -1.39 -4.01 9.00
C LEU A 147 -1.82 -4.44 7.59
N CYS A 148 -1.45 -3.68 6.55
CA CYS A 148 -1.79 -3.97 5.15
C CYS A 148 -3.29 -4.10 4.89
N ASN A 149 -4.12 -3.43 5.70
CA ASN A 149 -5.59 -3.45 5.58
C ASN A 149 -6.14 -2.25 4.80
N ARG A 150 -5.28 -1.33 4.39
CA ARG A 150 -5.63 -0.12 3.65
C ARG A 150 -4.77 -0.01 2.41
N VAL A 151 -5.39 0.39 1.30
CA VAL A 151 -4.70 0.79 0.08
C VAL A 151 -3.96 2.11 0.34
N CYS A 152 -2.90 2.40 -0.41
CA CYS A 152 -2.19 3.67 -0.34
C CYS A 152 -3.17 4.85 -0.43
N SER A 153 -2.99 5.81 0.47
CA SER A 153 -3.71 7.06 0.45
C SER A 153 -3.44 7.80 -0.85
N ASN A 154 -4.41 8.62 -1.22
CA ASN A 154 -4.34 9.39 -2.43
C ASN A 154 -3.03 10.22 -2.53
N GLY A 155 -2.41 10.21 -3.71
CA GLY A 155 -1.12 10.86 -3.93
C GLY A 155 0.11 10.00 -3.62
N THR A 156 -0.05 8.73 -3.19
CA THR A 156 1.05 7.78 -2.98
C THR A 156 0.77 6.42 -3.61
N HIS A 157 1.83 5.73 -4.01
CA HIS A 157 1.74 4.42 -4.66
C HIS A 157 2.97 3.54 -4.39
N GLY A 158 2.90 2.29 -4.83
CA GLY A 158 4.01 1.36 -4.81
C GLY A 158 4.21 0.62 -3.49
N PHE A 159 5.39 0.03 -3.31
CA PHE A 159 5.72 -0.70 -2.09
C PHE A 159 5.74 0.24 -0.87
N ALA A 160 5.03 -0.16 0.20
CA ALA A 160 4.87 0.62 1.42
C ALA A 160 4.37 2.07 1.20
N CYS A 161 3.73 2.35 0.05
CA CYS A 161 3.29 3.69 -0.35
C CYS A 161 4.43 4.74 -0.35
N ALA A 162 5.66 4.30 -0.61
CA ALA A 162 6.85 5.14 -0.50
C ALA A 162 7.01 6.14 -1.67
N ARG A 163 6.33 5.90 -2.80
CA ARG A 163 6.42 6.77 -3.98
C ARG A 163 5.23 7.74 -4.00
N LYS A 164 5.48 8.99 -4.39
CA LYS A 164 4.43 9.97 -4.63
C LYS A 164 3.93 9.87 -6.07
N CYS A 165 2.65 10.19 -6.29
CA CYS A 165 2.14 10.43 -7.63
C CYS A 165 2.84 11.64 -8.26
N SER A 166 2.97 11.65 -9.59
CA SER A 166 3.52 12.81 -10.30
C SER A 166 2.66 14.05 -10.05
N SER A 167 3.31 15.20 -9.87
CA SER A 167 2.65 16.50 -9.86
C SER A 167 2.06 16.89 -11.22
N HIS A 168 2.31 16.10 -12.26
CA HIS A 168 1.81 16.29 -13.62
C HIS A 168 0.76 15.26 -14.03
N CYS A 169 0.22 14.51 -13.06
CA CYS A 169 -1.04 13.81 -13.27
C CYS A 169 -2.15 14.85 -13.51
N SER A 170 -2.92 14.65 -14.58
CA SER A 170 -4.09 15.47 -14.89
C SER A 170 -5.22 15.29 -13.88
N GLY A 171 -6.16 16.24 -13.88
CA GLY A 171 -7.36 16.22 -13.05
C GLY A 171 -7.20 16.97 -11.71
N PRO A 172 -8.31 17.16 -10.97
CA PRO A 172 -8.36 18.08 -9.83
C PRO A 172 -7.48 17.66 -8.64
N PHE A 173 -7.24 16.36 -8.48
CA PHE A 173 -6.56 15.81 -7.31
C PHE A 173 -5.17 15.21 -7.61
N LYS A 174 -4.77 15.19 -8.90
CA LYS A 174 -3.48 14.65 -9.37
C LYS A 174 -3.23 13.21 -8.89
N ASN A 175 -4.28 12.40 -8.93
CA ASN A 175 -4.26 11.04 -8.43
C ASN A 175 -3.53 10.11 -9.38
N CYS A 176 -2.94 9.09 -8.80
CA CYS A 176 -2.40 7.96 -9.52
C CYS A 176 -2.85 6.65 -8.89
N ASN A 177 -2.89 5.61 -9.70
CA ASN A 177 -3.20 4.28 -9.27
C ASN A 177 -2.20 3.85 -8.16
N PRO A 178 -2.69 3.39 -7.01
CA PRO A 178 -1.85 3.11 -5.83
C PRO A 178 -0.89 1.92 -6.02
N PHE A 179 -1.12 1.07 -7.03
CA PHE A 179 -0.33 -0.12 -7.29
C PHE A 179 0.85 0.17 -8.24
N ASP A 180 0.59 0.82 -9.37
CA ASP A 180 1.58 1.03 -10.44
C ASP A 180 2.01 2.49 -10.64
N GLY A 181 1.31 3.44 -10.03
CA GLY A 181 1.58 4.87 -10.14
C GLY A 181 1.06 5.54 -11.40
N LYS A 182 0.29 4.84 -12.24
CA LYS A 182 -0.30 5.42 -13.45
C LYS A 182 -1.31 6.50 -13.10
N CYS A 183 -1.16 7.69 -13.68
CA CYS A 183 -2.11 8.78 -13.46
C CYS A 183 -3.50 8.41 -13.98
N GLU A 184 -4.53 8.56 -13.13
CA GLU A 184 -5.88 8.09 -13.41
C GLU A 184 -6.54 8.83 -14.57
N HIS A 185 -6.22 10.12 -14.74
CA HIS A 185 -6.74 10.99 -15.79
C HIS A 185 -5.70 11.34 -16.87
N GLY A 186 -4.61 10.56 -16.96
CA GLY A 186 -3.50 10.85 -17.87
C GLY A 186 -2.60 11.99 -17.38
N CYS A 187 -1.86 12.59 -18.31
CA CYS A 187 -0.83 13.59 -18.02
C CYS A 187 -1.24 14.99 -18.42
N ASP A 188 -0.69 15.98 -17.72
CA ASP A 188 -0.68 17.37 -18.18
C ASP A 188 0.00 17.44 -19.57
N VAL A 189 -0.37 18.46 -20.35
CA VAL A 189 0.22 18.69 -21.68
C VAL A 189 1.75 18.74 -21.57
N GLY A 190 2.45 18.09 -22.51
CA GLY A 190 3.91 18.05 -22.54
C GLY A 190 4.54 16.99 -21.65
N TYR A 191 3.77 16.16 -20.96
CA TYR A 191 4.27 15.04 -20.15
C TYR A 191 3.91 13.67 -20.73
N GLN A 192 4.80 12.71 -20.51
CA GLN A 192 4.70 11.35 -21.05
C GLN A 192 3.86 10.44 -20.16
N PRO A 193 2.83 9.77 -20.72
CA PRO A 193 2.13 8.70 -20.02
C PRO A 193 3.04 7.47 -19.81
N PRO A 194 2.74 6.58 -18.85
CA PRO A 194 1.58 6.62 -17.95
C PRO A 194 1.82 7.34 -16.60
N LEU A 195 3.07 7.60 -16.23
CA LEU A 195 3.43 8.13 -14.91
C LEU A 195 3.54 9.67 -14.86
N CYS A 196 3.68 10.32 -16.02
CA CYS A 196 3.83 11.79 -16.12
C CYS A 196 5.06 12.33 -15.38
N ASP A 197 6.09 11.50 -15.19
CA ASP A 197 7.35 11.88 -14.54
C ASP A 197 8.36 12.49 -15.53
N ARG A 198 8.06 12.44 -16.83
CA ARG A 198 8.96 12.87 -17.91
C ARG A 198 8.25 13.80 -18.86
N VAL A 199 8.95 14.83 -19.29
CA VAL A 199 8.52 15.71 -20.39
C VAL A 199 8.60 14.94 -21.71
N CYS A 200 7.85 15.35 -22.72
CA CYS A 200 7.92 14.75 -24.06
C CYS A 200 9.36 14.67 -24.56
N SER A 201 9.69 13.53 -25.17
CA SER A 201 10.97 13.31 -25.84
C SER A 201 11.16 14.33 -26.95
N MET A 202 12.42 14.60 -27.29
CA MET A 202 12.76 15.48 -28.41
C MET A 202 12.00 15.08 -29.69
N GLY A 203 11.42 16.08 -30.35
CA GLY A 203 10.66 15.89 -31.59
C GLY A 203 9.17 15.63 -31.40
N THR A 204 8.66 15.51 -30.16
CA THR A 204 7.23 15.42 -29.88
C THR A 204 6.75 16.45 -28.86
N TYR A 205 5.46 16.79 -28.93
CA TYR A 205 4.84 17.79 -28.05
C TYR A 205 3.35 17.52 -27.85
N GLY A 206 2.73 18.28 -26.95
CA GLY A 206 1.29 18.30 -26.74
C GLY A 206 0.79 17.22 -25.80
N PHE A 207 -0.53 16.97 -25.83
CA PHE A 207 -1.16 15.94 -25.02
C PHE A 207 -0.64 14.55 -25.39
N ALA A 208 -0.27 13.77 -24.37
CA ALA A 208 0.31 12.44 -24.51
C ALA A 208 1.54 12.34 -25.44
N CYS A 209 2.17 13.47 -25.79
CA CYS A 209 3.29 13.55 -26.72
C CYS A 209 3.00 12.95 -28.11
N GLU A 210 1.75 13.03 -28.56
CA GLU A 210 1.31 12.42 -29.84
C GLU A 210 1.60 13.31 -31.06
N ARG A 211 1.85 14.61 -30.87
CA ARG A 211 2.17 15.53 -31.96
C ARG A 211 3.67 15.54 -32.21
N LYS A 212 4.07 15.66 -33.48
CA LYS A 212 5.47 15.77 -33.89
C LYS A 212 5.84 17.22 -34.18
N CYS A 213 7.05 17.62 -33.81
CA CYS A 213 7.62 18.89 -34.22
C CYS A 213 7.66 18.99 -35.75
N SER A 214 7.51 20.21 -36.28
CA SER A 214 7.61 20.42 -37.73
C SER A 214 9.00 20.06 -38.23
N SER A 215 9.08 19.40 -39.39
CA SER A 215 10.34 19.18 -40.10
C SER A 215 10.99 20.48 -40.61
N HIS A 216 10.27 21.61 -40.49
CA HIS A 216 10.72 22.95 -40.87
C HIS A 216 11.04 23.83 -39.65
N CYS A 217 11.14 23.24 -38.46
CA CYS A 217 11.83 23.90 -37.35
C CYS A 217 13.29 24.08 -37.74
N SER A 218 13.82 25.29 -37.56
CA SER A 218 15.22 25.58 -37.80
C SER A 218 16.13 25.00 -36.72
N GLY A 219 17.43 25.00 -37.03
CA GLY A 219 18.47 24.44 -36.17
C GLY A 219 18.74 22.96 -36.44
N PRO A 220 19.84 22.42 -35.86
CA PRO A 220 20.32 21.09 -36.19
C PRO A 220 19.39 19.96 -35.70
N LEU A 221 18.65 20.20 -34.61
CA LEU A 221 17.81 19.18 -33.96
C LEU A 221 16.35 19.23 -34.40
N LYS A 222 15.93 20.28 -35.12
CA LYS A 222 14.53 20.52 -35.55
C LYS A 222 13.50 20.29 -34.43
N ASN A 223 13.88 20.66 -33.21
CA ASN A 223 13.08 20.44 -32.02
C ASN A 223 12.10 21.60 -31.80
N CYS A 224 11.11 21.32 -30.98
CA CYS A 224 10.08 22.26 -30.59
C CYS A 224 9.78 22.10 -29.11
N ASN A 225 9.22 23.16 -28.54
CA ASN A 225 8.80 23.18 -27.15
C ASN A 225 7.76 22.06 -26.92
N PRO A 226 7.96 21.21 -25.91
CA PRO A 226 7.13 20.02 -25.68
C PRO A 226 5.69 20.34 -25.24
N PHE A 227 5.41 21.57 -24.81
CA PHE A 227 4.10 21.99 -24.32
C PHE A 227 3.22 22.56 -25.43
N ASP A 228 3.75 23.45 -26.27
CA ASP A 228 2.98 24.19 -27.27
C ASP A 228 3.38 23.88 -28.73
N GLY A 229 4.50 23.20 -28.95
CA GLY A 229 5.01 22.84 -30.27
C GLY A 229 5.76 23.94 -30.99
N LYS A 230 6.02 25.09 -30.36
CA LYS A 230 6.78 26.19 -30.95
C LYS A 230 8.22 25.76 -31.21
N CYS A 231 8.70 25.93 -32.43
CA CYS A 231 10.09 25.62 -32.78
C CYS A 231 11.06 26.51 -31.97
N GLU A 232 12.04 25.89 -31.31
CA GLU A 232 12.92 26.60 -30.38
C GLU A 232 13.82 27.64 -31.06
N HIS A 233 14.21 27.35 -32.31
CA HIS A 233 15.07 28.22 -33.12
C HIS A 233 14.31 28.91 -34.28
N GLY A 234 12.98 28.96 -34.21
CA GLY A 234 12.15 29.52 -35.27
C GLY A 234 11.98 28.58 -36.47
N CYS A 235 11.61 29.15 -37.62
CA CYS A 235 11.24 28.40 -38.81
C CYS A 235 12.27 28.55 -39.93
N ASP A 236 12.40 27.48 -40.73
CA ASP A 236 13.13 27.53 -41.98
C ASP A 236 12.54 28.61 -42.88
N LEU A 237 13.37 29.15 -43.80
CA LEU A 237 12.95 30.19 -44.73
C LEU A 237 11.64 29.81 -45.42
N GLY A 238 10.72 30.78 -45.54
CA GLY A 238 9.44 30.57 -46.20
C GLY A 238 8.38 29.87 -45.36
N TYR A 239 8.63 29.55 -44.08
CA TYR A 239 7.64 28.98 -43.16
C TYR A 239 7.21 29.94 -42.06
N GLN A 240 5.94 29.83 -41.67
CA GLN A 240 5.30 30.71 -40.70
C GLN A 240 5.53 30.25 -39.25
N PRO A 241 6.05 31.13 -38.36
CA PRO A 241 6.07 30.90 -36.92
C PRO A 241 4.64 30.80 -36.33
N PRO A 242 4.46 30.16 -35.15
CA PRO A 242 5.48 29.53 -34.31
C PRO A 242 5.71 28.03 -34.59
N LEU A 243 4.80 27.36 -35.31
CA LEU A 243 4.82 25.90 -35.51
C LEU A 243 5.48 25.46 -36.82
N CYS A 244 5.78 26.39 -37.74
CA CYS A 244 6.37 26.11 -39.05
C CYS A 244 5.57 25.07 -39.85
N ALA A 245 4.24 25.06 -39.67
CA ALA A 245 3.33 24.12 -40.29
C ALA A 245 2.83 24.60 -41.67
N GLN A 246 2.92 25.92 -41.91
CA GLN A 246 2.43 26.57 -43.13
C GLN A 246 3.55 27.37 -43.77
N VAL A 247 3.54 27.41 -45.10
CA VAL A 247 4.39 28.28 -45.90
C VAL A 247 3.87 29.72 -45.79
N CYS A 248 4.73 30.73 -46.00
CA CYS A 248 4.34 32.14 -45.97
C CYS A 248 3.07 32.39 -46.80
N SER A 249 2.13 33.13 -46.20
CA SER A 249 0.94 33.60 -46.89
C SER A 249 1.31 34.43 -48.12
N MET A 250 0.40 34.46 -49.10
CA MET A 250 0.60 35.20 -50.34
C MET A 250 1.02 36.65 -50.07
N GLY A 251 2.00 37.13 -50.82
CA GLY A 251 2.53 38.49 -50.66
C GLY A 251 3.65 38.63 -49.62
N THR A 252 4.05 37.55 -48.93
CA THR A 252 5.18 37.57 -47.99
C THR A 252 6.19 36.44 -48.27
N TYR A 253 7.45 36.65 -47.91
CA TYR A 253 8.53 35.69 -48.11
C TYR A 253 9.65 35.84 -47.07
N GLY A 254 10.59 34.88 -47.07
CA GLY A 254 11.83 34.94 -46.28
C GLY A 254 11.67 34.44 -44.85
N PHE A 255 12.61 34.81 -43.98
CA PHE A 255 12.61 34.42 -42.57
C PHE A 255 11.41 35.03 -41.84
N ALA A 256 10.69 34.21 -41.07
CA ALA A 256 9.48 34.59 -40.33
C ALA A 256 8.37 35.25 -41.19
N CYS A 257 8.46 35.18 -42.53
CA CYS A 257 7.56 35.85 -43.47
C CYS A 257 7.47 37.36 -43.28
N GLU A 258 8.54 38.01 -42.81
CA GLU A 258 8.55 39.44 -42.51
C GLU A 258 8.77 40.31 -43.77
N ARG A 259 9.27 39.74 -44.87
CA ARG A 259 9.47 40.48 -46.13
C ARG A 259 8.22 40.42 -46.99
N LYS A 260 7.88 41.54 -47.63
CA LYS A 260 6.76 41.64 -48.58
C LYS A 260 7.24 41.43 -50.01
N CYS A 261 6.46 40.73 -50.83
CA CYS A 261 6.69 40.66 -52.27
C CYS A 261 6.67 42.07 -52.88
N SER A 262 7.47 42.30 -53.92
CA SER A 262 7.45 43.57 -54.64
C SER A 262 6.05 43.84 -55.21
N SER A 263 5.57 45.07 -55.07
CA SER A 263 4.34 45.55 -55.71
C SER A 263 4.43 45.57 -57.24
N HIS A 264 5.62 45.31 -57.80
CA HIS A 264 5.92 45.27 -59.22
C HIS A 264 6.14 43.84 -59.73
N CYS A 265 5.81 42.82 -58.95
CA CYS A 265 5.64 41.47 -59.47
C CYS A 265 4.49 41.46 -60.48
N SER A 266 4.74 40.95 -61.70
CA SER A 266 3.71 40.85 -62.72
C SER A 266 2.64 39.80 -62.40
N GLY A 267 1.48 39.97 -63.04
CA GLY A 267 0.32 39.10 -62.89
C GLY A 267 -0.72 39.61 -61.88
N PRO A 268 -1.93 39.00 -61.86
CA PRO A 268 -3.08 39.54 -61.14
C PRO A 268 -2.93 39.50 -59.61
N LEU A 269 -2.10 38.60 -59.08
CA LEU A 269 -1.92 38.40 -57.64
C LEU A 269 -0.65 39.05 -57.08
N LYS A 270 0.20 39.65 -57.93
CA LYS A 270 1.49 40.27 -57.55
C LYS A 270 2.29 39.46 -56.52
N ASN A 271 2.31 38.14 -56.70
CA ASN A 271 2.84 37.20 -55.72
C ASN A 271 4.26 36.75 -56.09
N CYS A 272 5.04 36.41 -55.08
CA CYS A 272 6.40 35.95 -55.20
C CYS A 272 6.57 34.55 -54.59
N ASN A 273 7.75 33.96 -54.81
CA ASN A 273 8.14 32.72 -54.17
C ASN A 273 8.36 32.98 -52.67
N PRO A 274 7.70 32.21 -51.77
CA PRO A 274 7.78 32.43 -50.33
C PRO A 274 9.18 32.18 -49.73
N PHE A 275 10.06 31.47 -50.44
CA PHE A 275 11.40 31.13 -49.96
C PHE A 275 12.44 32.21 -50.28
N ASP A 276 12.47 32.69 -51.52
CA ASP A 276 13.51 33.59 -52.03
C ASP A 276 12.99 34.94 -52.56
N GLY A 277 11.67 35.17 -52.53
CA GLY A 277 11.05 36.45 -52.91
C GLY A 277 10.93 36.69 -54.40
N LYS A 278 11.33 35.73 -55.24
CA LYS A 278 11.32 35.92 -56.70
C LYS A 278 9.90 35.98 -57.26
N CYS A 279 9.61 36.98 -58.10
CA CYS A 279 8.28 37.12 -58.69
C CYS A 279 8.00 35.99 -59.68
N LYS A 280 6.87 35.29 -59.49
CA LYS A 280 6.57 34.05 -60.25
C LYS A 280 6.33 34.29 -61.74
N HIS A 281 5.86 35.47 -62.11
CA HIS A 281 5.53 35.84 -63.49
C HIS A 281 6.43 36.96 -64.04
N GLY A 282 7.61 37.18 -63.45
CA GLY A 282 8.50 38.26 -63.82
C GLY A 282 8.10 39.61 -63.21
N CYS A 283 8.63 40.69 -63.80
CA CYS A 283 8.51 42.06 -63.31
C CYS A 283 7.72 42.94 -64.28
N ASP A 284 6.99 43.90 -63.71
CA ASP A 284 6.35 44.95 -64.47
C ASP A 284 7.43 45.76 -65.24
N LEU A 285 7.05 46.38 -66.36
CA LEU A 285 7.97 47.15 -67.20
C LEU A 285 8.73 48.19 -66.38
N GLY A 286 10.06 48.23 -66.56
CA GLY A 286 10.97 49.15 -65.85
C GLY A 286 11.54 48.61 -64.53
N TYR A 287 11.19 47.39 -64.11
CA TYR A 287 11.73 46.76 -62.90
C TYR A 287 12.61 45.55 -63.24
N GLN A 288 13.71 45.37 -62.49
CA GLN A 288 14.70 44.34 -62.79
C GLN A 288 14.43 43.03 -62.01
N PRO A 289 14.47 41.86 -62.68
CA PRO A 289 14.41 40.56 -62.01
C PRO A 289 15.60 40.32 -61.06
N PRO A 290 15.45 39.43 -60.04
CA PRO A 290 14.28 38.59 -59.81
C PRO A 290 13.33 39.12 -58.72
N LEU A 291 13.69 40.19 -58.01
CA LEU A 291 12.88 40.80 -56.94
C LEU A 291 12.07 42.03 -57.40
N CYS A 292 12.19 42.45 -58.67
CA CYS A 292 11.51 43.60 -59.23
C CYS A 292 11.77 44.87 -58.41
N SER A 293 13.05 45.14 -58.17
CA SER A 293 13.57 46.40 -57.64
C SER A 293 13.82 47.38 -58.79
N GLN A 294 13.76 48.68 -58.49
CA GLN A 294 14.25 49.70 -59.42
C GLN A 294 15.77 49.46 -59.58
N GLY A 295 16.24 49.43 -60.82
CA GLY A 295 17.68 49.39 -61.07
C GLY A 295 18.31 50.65 -60.48
N GLU A 296 19.45 50.50 -59.83
CA GLU A 296 20.35 51.64 -59.74
C GLU A 296 20.76 51.95 -61.18
N ASP A 297 20.36 53.12 -61.67
CA ASP A 297 20.86 53.66 -62.92
C ASP A 297 22.37 53.88 -62.72
N ASP A 298 23.18 52.85 -63.01
CA ASP A 298 24.61 53.03 -63.23
C ASP A 298 24.77 53.88 -64.50
N GLU A 299 25.23 55.10 -64.28
CA GLU A 299 25.49 56.20 -65.22
C GLU A 299 26.34 55.81 -66.45
#